data_AF-A0A965PKL8-F1
#
_entry.id   AF-A0A965PKL8-F1
#
_cell.length_a   1.000
_cell.length_b   1.000
_cell.length_c   1.000
_cell.angle_alpha   90.00
_cell.angle_beta   90.00
_cell.angle_gamma   90.00
#
_symmetry.space_group_name_H-M   'P 1'
#
loop_
_entity.id
_entity.type
_entity.pdbx_description
1 polymer ?
#
loop_
_entity_poly.entity_id
_entity_poly.type
_entity_poly.pdbx_seq_one_letter_code
_entity_poly.pdbx_strand_id
1 'polypeptide(L)'
;MQTFLPFADYAKSAAVLDNKRLGKQRVENLQILKAILDPNYGWQNHPAVKMWREYPQALGYYHCAIVAEWTRRGFKDTTLEKFWRAYEPDLPFPIHVDEWFVAHVSPKWIHDNRVYETHRSNLLRKDPVHYGQFGWTEPNNYCYWWPVK
;
A
#
# COMPACT_ATOMS: atom_id res chain seq x y z
N MET A 1 2.39 11.38 -0.40
CA MET A 1 1.62 10.28 0.19
C MET A 1 0.95 9.57 -0.96
N GLN A 2 1.25 8.30 -1.19
CA GLN A 2 0.69 7.54 -2.30
C GLN A 2 0.62 6.05 -1.92
N THR A 3 -0.26 5.29 -2.57
CA THR A 3 -0.17 3.82 -2.61
C THR A 3 -0.03 3.33 -4.05
N PHE A 4 0.62 2.17 -4.24
CA PHE A 4 0.77 1.54 -5.55
C PHE A 4 0.20 0.12 -5.55
N LEU A 5 -0.98 -0.04 -6.15
CA LEU A 5 -1.65 -1.32 -6.31
C LEU A 5 -1.81 -1.65 -7.80
N PRO A 6 -0.76 -2.18 -8.47
CA PRO A 6 -0.88 -2.68 -9.84
C PRO A 6 -1.59 -4.05 -9.93
N PHE A 7 -1.90 -4.71 -8.81
CA PHE A 7 -2.67 -5.95 -8.76
C PHE A 7 -3.59 -5.98 -7.53
N ALA A 8 -4.64 -6.80 -7.58
CA ALA A 8 -5.49 -7.08 -6.41
C ALA A 8 -4.71 -7.75 -5.27
N ASP A 9 -3.71 -8.55 -5.61
CA ASP A 9 -2.81 -9.23 -4.68
C ASP A 9 -1.73 -8.25 -4.19
N TYR A 10 -1.65 -8.08 -2.87
CA TYR A 10 -0.70 -7.17 -2.23
C TYR A 10 0.75 -7.60 -2.37
N ALA A 11 1.04 -8.90 -2.31
CA ALA A 11 2.40 -9.42 -2.47
C ALA A 11 2.87 -9.25 -3.92
N LYS A 12 2.02 -9.54 -4.91
CA LYS A 12 2.32 -9.26 -6.33
C LYS A 12 2.51 -7.77 -6.57
N SER A 13 1.67 -6.94 -5.95
CA SER A 13 1.81 -5.48 -6.02
C SER A 13 3.15 -5.00 -5.48
N ALA A 14 3.60 -5.52 -4.32
CA ALA A 14 4.89 -5.19 -3.75
C ALA A 14 6.06 -5.66 -4.64
N ALA A 15 5.99 -6.90 -5.14
CA ALA A 15 7.06 -7.53 -5.90
C ALA A 15 7.45 -6.76 -7.18
N VAL A 16 6.49 -6.11 -7.85
CA VAL A 16 6.77 -5.37 -9.10
C VAL A 16 7.32 -3.96 -8.88
N LEU A 17 7.21 -3.39 -7.68
CA LEU A 17 7.71 -2.05 -7.42
C LEU A 17 9.23 -2.01 -7.51
N ASP A 18 9.78 -0.93 -8.07
CA ASP A 18 11.20 -0.64 -7.93
C ASP A 18 11.54 -0.31 -6.46
N ASN A 19 12.83 -0.36 -6.11
CA ASN A 19 13.28 -0.16 -4.74
C ASN A 19 12.91 1.22 -4.17
N LYS A 20 12.90 2.28 -4.99
CA LYS A 20 12.56 3.64 -4.52
C LYS A 20 11.10 3.72 -4.12
N ARG A 21 10.19 3.19 -4.95
CA ARG A 21 8.74 3.22 -4.67
C ARG A 21 8.37 2.24 -3.57
N LEU A 22 8.92 1.03 -3.58
CA LEU A 22 8.74 0.04 -2.50
C LEU A 22 9.21 0.61 -1.15
N GLY A 23 10.41 1.19 -1.11
CA GLY A 23 10.95 1.80 0.10
C GLY A 23 10.08 2.94 0.62
N LYS A 24 9.50 3.74 -0.29
CA LYS A 24 8.58 4.83 0.06
C LYS A 24 7.23 4.34 0.58
N GLN A 25 6.69 3.25 0.05
CA GLN A 25 5.43 2.66 0.49
C GLN A 25 5.42 2.31 1.98
N ARG A 26 6.55 1.86 2.53
CA ARG A 26 6.70 1.60 3.98
C ARG A 26 6.33 2.82 4.83
N VAL A 27 6.88 3.98 4.47
CA VAL A 27 6.66 5.24 5.19
C VAL A 27 5.25 5.79 4.91
N GLU A 28 4.80 5.75 3.65
CA GLU A 28 3.51 6.33 3.28
C GLU A 28 2.32 5.54 3.86
N ASN A 29 2.42 4.21 3.95
CA ASN A 29 1.40 3.39 4.62
C ASN A 29 1.25 3.75 6.12
N LEU A 30 2.37 3.98 6.83
CA LEU A 30 2.33 4.45 8.22
C LEU A 30 1.71 5.85 8.33
N GLN A 31 1.99 6.74 7.38
CA GLN A 31 1.39 8.09 7.37
C GLN A 31 -0.12 8.03 7.07
N ILE A 32 -0.56 7.14 6.17
CA ILE A 32 -1.98 6.92 5.91
C ILE A 32 -2.67 6.41 7.16
N LEU A 33 -2.11 5.41 7.84
CA LEU A 33 -2.67 4.90 9.10
C LEU A 33 -2.82 6.01 10.13
N LYS A 34 -1.77 6.83 10.33
CA LYS A 34 -1.85 7.99 11.25
C LYS A 34 -2.93 8.98 10.85
N ALA A 35 -3.10 9.27 9.56
CA ALA A 35 -4.18 10.14 9.07
C ALA A 35 -5.57 9.51 9.31
N ILE A 36 -5.69 8.19 9.26
CA ILE A 36 -6.96 7.49 9.56
C ILE A 36 -7.27 7.56 11.05
N LEU A 37 -6.29 7.33 11.93
CA LEU A 37 -6.46 7.21 13.37
C LEU A 37 -6.52 8.54 14.12
N ASP A 38 -5.79 9.56 13.66
CA ASP A 38 -5.75 10.89 14.28
C ASP A 38 -6.39 11.94 13.34
N PRO A 39 -7.58 12.47 13.68
CA PRO A 39 -8.26 13.51 12.91
C PRO A 39 -7.47 14.81 12.76
N ASN A 40 -6.53 15.09 13.68
CA ASN A 40 -5.70 16.29 13.66
C ASN A 40 -4.43 16.11 12.82
N TYR A 41 -4.11 14.88 12.40
CA TYR A 41 -3.00 14.61 11.52
C TYR A 41 -3.28 15.17 10.11
N GLY A 42 -2.24 15.62 9.42
CA GLY A 42 -2.38 16.12 8.04
C GLY A 42 -2.94 15.06 7.07
N TRP A 43 -3.28 15.49 5.86
CA TRP A 43 -3.66 14.61 4.73
C TRP A 43 -5.03 13.93 4.84
N GLN A 44 -5.91 14.36 5.76
CA GLN A 44 -7.27 13.83 5.92
C GLN A 44 -8.06 13.71 4.61
N ASN A 45 -7.88 14.69 3.71
CA ASN A 45 -8.56 14.78 2.42
C ASN A 45 -7.82 14.11 1.26
N HIS A 46 -6.65 13.52 1.50
CA HIS A 46 -5.87 12.88 0.45
C HIS A 46 -6.60 11.65 -0.10
N PRO A 47 -6.67 11.45 -1.43
CA PRO A 47 -7.42 10.33 -2.01
C PRO A 47 -7.01 8.96 -1.49
N ALA A 48 -5.70 8.70 -1.33
CA ALA A 48 -5.21 7.46 -0.73
C ALA A 48 -5.71 7.26 0.71
N VAL A 49 -5.77 8.32 1.53
CA VAL A 49 -6.29 8.24 2.90
C VAL A 49 -7.78 7.89 2.88
N LYS A 50 -8.56 8.58 2.03
CA LYS A 50 -9.99 8.29 1.87
C LYS A 50 -10.24 6.86 1.38
N MET A 51 -9.43 6.35 0.44
CA MET A 51 -9.53 5.00 -0.10
C MET A 51 -9.39 3.91 0.98
N TRP A 52 -8.45 4.10 1.92
CA TRP A 52 -8.15 3.14 2.98
C TRP A 52 -8.90 3.38 4.30
N ARG A 53 -9.63 4.50 4.46
CA ARG A 53 -10.20 4.92 5.75
C ARG A 53 -11.10 3.89 6.42
N GLU A 54 -11.93 3.20 5.64
CA GLU A 54 -12.83 2.15 6.13
C GLU A 54 -12.16 0.77 6.21
N TYR A 55 -10.87 0.68 5.83
CA TYR A 55 -10.12 -0.57 5.70
C TYR A 55 -8.69 -0.47 6.28
N PRO A 56 -8.50 0.04 7.52
CA PRO A 56 -7.16 0.16 8.11
C PRO A 56 -6.47 -1.20 8.30
N GLN A 57 -7.25 -2.25 8.52
CA GLN A 57 -6.75 -3.62 8.58
C GLN A 57 -6.18 -4.11 7.24
N ALA A 58 -6.90 -3.85 6.13
CA ALA A 58 -6.43 -4.17 4.78
C ALA A 58 -5.16 -3.40 4.41
N LEU A 59 -5.08 -2.13 4.85
CA LEU A 59 -3.85 -1.34 4.75
C LEU A 59 -2.70 -2.00 5.53
N GLY A 60 -2.98 -2.59 6.69
CA GLY A 60 -2.03 -3.39 7.46
C GLY A 60 -1.47 -4.58 6.67
N TYR A 61 -2.33 -5.39 6.05
CA TYR A 61 -1.86 -6.48 5.18
C TYR A 61 -1.03 -5.99 4.00
N TYR A 62 -1.47 -4.90 3.34
CA TYR A 62 -0.70 -4.29 2.27
C TYR A 62 0.67 -3.81 2.77
N HIS A 63 0.73 -3.15 3.93
CA HIS A 63 1.97 -2.72 4.56
C HIS A 63 2.90 -3.90 4.87
N CYS A 64 2.37 -5.00 5.37
CA CYS A 64 3.14 -6.21 5.62
C CYS A 64 3.72 -6.81 4.34
N ALA A 65 2.95 -6.88 3.26
CA ALA A 65 3.45 -7.34 1.96
C ALA A 65 4.60 -6.45 1.43
N ILE A 66 4.47 -5.13 1.60
CA ILE A 66 5.51 -4.16 1.25
C ILE A 66 6.78 -4.37 2.08
N VAL A 67 6.65 -4.57 3.39
CA VAL A 67 7.80 -4.80 4.28
C VAL A 67 8.45 -6.15 4.00
N ALA A 68 7.66 -7.21 3.79
CA ALA A 68 8.16 -8.53 3.45
C ALA A 68 8.99 -8.52 2.16
N GLU A 69 8.51 -7.85 1.11
CA GLU A 69 9.27 -7.71 -0.13
C GLU A 69 10.53 -6.85 0.07
N TRP A 70 10.45 -5.78 0.87
CA TRP A 70 11.58 -4.92 1.17
C TRP A 70 12.70 -5.67 1.92
N THR A 71 12.35 -6.46 2.93
CA THR A 71 13.31 -7.26 3.70
C THR A 71 13.86 -8.42 2.88
N ARG A 72 13.02 -9.07 2.05
CA ARG A 72 13.46 -10.10 1.10
C ARG A 72 14.53 -9.59 0.13
N ARG A 73 14.49 -8.32 -0.24
CA ARG A 73 15.53 -7.66 -1.07
C ARG A 73 16.80 -7.28 -0.30
N GLY A 74 16.91 -7.66 0.98
CA GLY A 74 18.10 -7.44 1.80
C GLY A 74 18.13 -6.10 2.54
N PHE A 75 17.04 -5.34 2.53
CA PHE A 75 16.98 -4.05 3.22
C PHE A 75 16.39 -4.17 4.63
N LYS A 76 16.78 -3.27 5.53
CA LYS A 76 16.23 -3.20 6.90
C LYS A 76 14.92 -2.43 6.95
N ASP A 77 13.96 -2.93 7.73
CA ASP A 77 12.71 -2.22 8.03
C ASP A 77 12.71 -1.57 9.42
N THR A 78 11.97 -0.46 9.56
CA THR A 78 11.76 0.26 10.82
C THR A 78 10.32 0.80 10.96
N THR A 79 9.40 0.30 10.13
CA THR A 79 8.04 0.84 9.99
C THR A 79 6.97 -0.12 10.45
N LEU A 80 7.20 -1.44 10.30
CA LEU A 80 6.23 -2.49 10.62
C LEU A 80 5.79 -2.46 12.08
N GLU A 81 6.75 -2.40 13.01
CA GLU A 81 6.44 -2.29 14.44
C GLU A 81 5.71 -0.98 14.78
N LYS A 82 6.12 0.13 14.17
CA LYS A 82 5.46 1.43 14.39
C LYS A 82 4.02 1.45 13.86
N PHE A 83 3.78 0.74 12.76
CA PHE A 83 2.44 0.56 12.21
C PHE A 83 1.58 -0.23 13.19
N TRP A 84 2.07 -1.39 13.66
CA TRP A 84 1.37 -2.22 14.63
C TRP A 84 1.05 -1.46 15.91
N ARG A 85 2.04 -0.82 16.53
CA ARG A 85 1.84 -0.05 17.78
C ARG A 85 0.86 1.10 17.65
N ALA A 86 0.68 1.63 16.44
CA ALA A 86 -0.34 2.64 16.19
C ALA A 86 -1.74 2.00 16.01
N TYR A 87 -1.82 0.84 15.37
CA TYR A 87 -3.08 0.16 15.06
C TYR A 87 -3.66 -0.61 16.26
N GLU A 88 -2.82 -1.36 16.99
CA GLU A 88 -3.18 -2.21 18.14
C GLU A 88 -2.23 -1.90 19.33
N PRO A 89 -2.36 -0.72 19.97
CA PRO A 89 -1.42 -0.27 21.00
C PRO A 89 -1.39 -1.17 22.24
N ASP A 90 -2.51 -1.82 22.57
CA ASP A 90 -2.68 -2.62 23.78
C ASP A 90 -2.20 -4.08 23.61
N LEU A 91 -1.85 -4.50 22.39
CA LEU A 91 -1.39 -5.86 22.09
C LEU A 91 0.13 -5.91 21.89
N PRO A 92 0.79 -7.03 22.27
CA PRO A 92 2.19 -7.24 21.96
C PRO A 92 2.41 -7.26 20.44
N PHE A 93 3.59 -6.81 20.00
CA PHE A 93 3.99 -6.95 18.60
C PHE A 93 4.12 -8.44 18.26
N PRO A 94 3.37 -8.98 17.29
CA PRO A 94 3.37 -10.42 17.05
C PRO A 94 4.62 -10.85 16.29
N ILE A 95 5.06 -12.09 16.51
CA ILE A 95 6.26 -12.64 15.87
C ILE A 95 5.98 -12.97 14.40
N HIS A 96 4.75 -13.37 14.08
CA HIS A 96 4.33 -13.76 12.71
C HIS A 96 3.16 -12.91 12.21
N VAL A 97 3.22 -12.47 10.95
CA VAL A 97 2.28 -11.50 10.34
C VAL A 97 0.85 -12.05 10.22
N ASP A 98 0.73 -13.35 9.96
CA ASP A 98 -0.54 -14.08 9.86
C ASP A 98 -1.31 -14.11 11.19
N GLU A 99 -0.64 -13.92 12.32
CA GLU A 99 -1.27 -13.82 13.64
C GLU A 99 -1.91 -12.45 13.89
N TRP A 100 -1.62 -11.44 13.06
CA TRP A 100 -1.97 -10.04 13.33
C TRP A 100 -3.46 -9.76 13.16
N PHE A 101 -4.15 -10.54 12.31
CA PHE A 101 -5.43 -10.14 11.77
C PHE A 101 -6.33 -11.36 11.56
N VAL A 102 -7.27 -11.56 12.48
CA VAL A 102 -8.10 -12.78 12.60
C VAL A 102 -9.34 -12.75 11.67
N ALA A 103 -9.81 -11.57 11.26
CA ALA A 103 -10.92 -11.40 10.32
C ALA A 103 -10.49 -10.52 9.15
N HIS A 104 -10.69 -10.91 7.89
CA HIS A 104 -10.28 -10.09 6.74
C HIS A 104 -11.42 -9.19 6.26
N VAL A 105 -11.40 -7.89 6.60
CA VAL A 105 -12.27 -6.93 5.90
C VAL A 105 -11.61 -6.56 4.58
N SER A 106 -12.05 -7.21 3.51
CA SER A 106 -11.57 -6.95 2.15
C SER A 106 -12.16 -5.64 1.60
N PRO A 107 -11.35 -4.70 1.08
CA PRO A 107 -11.89 -3.48 0.48
C PRO A 107 -12.79 -3.80 -0.72
N LYS A 108 -14.00 -3.23 -0.77
CA LYS A 108 -14.95 -3.50 -1.88
C LYS A 108 -14.39 -3.22 -3.27
N TRP A 109 -13.43 -2.29 -3.35
CA TRP A 109 -12.77 -1.88 -4.58
C TRP A 109 -11.56 -2.75 -4.97
N ILE A 110 -11.21 -3.77 -4.19
CA ILE A 110 -10.03 -4.63 -4.43
C ILE A 110 -10.19 -5.59 -5.61
N HIS A 111 -11.23 -5.44 -6.41
CA HIS A 111 -11.35 -6.10 -7.71
C HIS A 111 -11.75 -5.10 -8.83
N ASP A 112 -11.72 -3.79 -8.55
CA ASP A 112 -11.98 -2.76 -9.55
C ASP A 112 -10.73 -2.54 -10.41
N ASN A 113 -10.76 -3.06 -11.65
CA ASN A 113 -9.62 -3.01 -12.57
C ASN A 113 -9.09 -1.59 -12.83
N ARG A 114 -9.94 -0.56 -12.73
CA ARG A 114 -9.53 0.83 -12.90
C ARG A 114 -8.47 1.24 -11.89
N VAL A 115 -8.49 0.64 -10.69
CA VAL A 115 -7.42 0.83 -9.70
C VAL A 115 -6.11 0.34 -10.30
N TYR A 116 -6.03 -0.93 -10.72
CA TYR A 116 -4.77 -1.51 -11.22
C TYR A 116 -4.26 -0.81 -12.47
N GLU A 117 -5.14 -0.61 -13.44
CA GLU A 117 -4.80 -0.03 -14.75
C GLU A 117 -4.22 1.38 -14.59
N THR A 118 -4.88 2.24 -13.81
CA THR A 118 -4.39 3.60 -13.60
C THR A 118 -3.11 3.64 -12.76
N HIS A 119 -2.94 2.72 -11.81
CA HIS A 119 -1.69 2.63 -11.05
C HIS A 119 -0.53 2.12 -11.94
N ARG A 120 -0.73 1.10 -12.78
CA ARG A 120 0.26 0.62 -13.75
C ARG A 120 0.66 1.70 -14.76
N SER A 121 -0.34 2.37 -15.34
CA SER A 121 -0.14 3.54 -16.23
C SER A 121 0.77 4.59 -15.59
N ASN A 122 0.50 4.91 -14.32
CA ASN A 122 1.30 5.87 -13.57
C ASN A 122 2.70 5.37 -13.25
N LEU A 123 2.86 4.09 -12.93
CA LEU A 123 4.16 3.47 -12.71
C LEU A 123 5.01 3.50 -13.99
N LEU A 124 4.44 3.16 -15.15
CA LEU A 124 5.11 3.27 -16.46
C LEU A 124 5.64 4.68 -16.72
N ARG A 125 4.86 5.72 -16.41
CA ARG A 125 5.32 7.13 -16.53
C ARG A 125 6.45 7.47 -15.54
N LYS A 126 6.44 6.83 -14.39
CA LYS A 126 7.35 7.12 -13.29
C LYS A 126 8.73 6.46 -13.52
N ASP A 127 8.77 5.29 -14.15
CA ASP A 127 10.01 4.62 -14.55
C ASP A 127 9.76 3.67 -15.74
N PRO A 128 9.85 4.18 -17.00
CA PRO A 128 9.51 3.39 -18.18
C PRO A 128 10.38 2.14 -18.36
N VAL A 129 11.65 2.20 -17.93
CA VAL A 129 12.59 1.08 -18.08
C VAL A 129 12.24 -0.03 -17.11
N HIS A 130 12.09 0.29 -15.82
CA HIS A 130 11.75 -0.73 -14.82
C HIS A 130 10.36 -1.29 -15.07
N TYR A 131 9.35 -0.48 -15.38
CA TYR A 131 7.97 -0.98 -15.51
C TYR A 131 7.63 -1.53 -16.89
N GLY A 132 8.34 -1.13 -17.94
CA GLY A 132 8.13 -1.66 -19.29
C GLY A 132 8.40 -3.16 -19.41
N GLN A 133 9.21 -3.73 -18.52
CA GLN A 133 9.52 -5.16 -18.52
C GLN A 133 8.32 -6.07 -18.23
N PHE A 134 7.24 -5.53 -17.63
CA PHE A 134 6.07 -6.32 -17.24
C PHE A 134 5.04 -6.51 -18.37
N GLY A 135 5.27 -5.93 -19.55
CA GLY A 135 4.38 -6.10 -20.71
C GLY A 135 2.97 -5.51 -20.53
N TRP A 136 2.82 -4.56 -19.61
CA TRP A 136 1.57 -3.83 -19.39
C TRP A 136 1.18 -3.03 -20.64
N THR A 137 -0.07 -3.19 -21.09
CA THR A 137 -0.58 -2.59 -22.34
C THR A 137 -1.28 -1.25 -22.12
N GLU A 138 -1.43 -0.83 -20.86
CA GLU A 138 -2.07 0.41 -20.48
C GLU A 138 -1.25 1.62 -20.98
N PRO A 139 -1.88 2.64 -21.59
CA PRO A 139 -1.24 3.92 -21.89
C PRO A 139 -0.63 4.54 -20.63
N ASN A 140 0.51 5.24 -20.74
CA ASN A 140 1.20 5.85 -19.58
C ASN A 140 0.66 7.24 -19.16
N ASN A 141 -0.54 7.61 -19.61
CA ASN A 141 -1.11 8.95 -19.46
C ASN A 141 -2.39 9.01 -18.60
N TYR A 142 -2.81 7.90 -17.98
CA TYR A 142 -3.99 7.92 -17.12
C TYR A 142 -3.77 8.74 -15.84
N CYS A 143 -4.83 9.43 -15.42
CA CYS A 143 -4.94 9.95 -14.07
C CYS A 143 -5.20 8.78 -13.10
N TYR A 144 -4.78 8.91 -11.84
CA TYR A 144 -5.12 7.89 -10.84
C TYR A 144 -6.63 7.79 -10.67
N TRP A 145 -7.15 6.56 -10.72
CA TRP A 145 -8.46 6.26 -10.22
C TRP A 145 -8.38 5.97 -8.73
N TRP A 146 -9.16 6.71 -7.95
CA TRP A 146 -9.30 6.54 -6.52
C TRP A 146 -10.74 6.14 -6.21
N PRO A 147 -11.01 4.96 -5.64
CA PRO A 147 -12.36 4.50 -5.31
C PRO A 147 -12.82 5.14 -3.99
N VAL A 148 -12.90 6.48 -4.00
CA VAL A 148 -13.41 7.30 -2.91
C VAL A 148 -14.89 7.59 -3.15
N LYS A 149 -15.69 7.58 -2.08
CA LYS A 149 -17.09 8.02 -2.13
C LYS A 149 -17.18 9.53 -2.26
#